data_AF-A0A354JSS8-F1
#
_entry.id   AF-A0A354JSS8-F1
#
_cell.length_a   1.000
_cell.length_b   1.000
_cell.length_c   1.000
_cell.angle_alpha   90.00
_cell.angle_beta   90.00
_cell.angle_gamma   90.00
#
_symmetry.space_group_name_H-M   'P 1'
#
loop_
_entity.id
_entity.type
_entity.pdbx_description
1 polymer ?
#
loop_
_entity_poly.entity_id
_entity_poly.type
_entity_poly.pdbx_seq_one_letter_code
_entity_poly.pdbx_strand_id
1 'polypeptide(L)'
;MQMKIKDFYRFLNPKFQNLFLEYKVDLKPRYGYGKPAHQDLLRIIDANRRQYKDLLNKALAYKEAIWTIRDSNNETDSSKPTWNNGFLPGLDIIGIYTIISEFKPKKYIEIGSGNSTKVAFKAKIDQKLNMEIISIDPKPRAEIDNLADKVIRVPFENTDFSIINELNENDILFVDNSHRILPNSDSMVFYLEILPKLK
;
A
#
# COMPACT_ATOMS: atom_id res chain seq x y z
N MET A 1 7.61 -16.58 -29.55
CA MET A 1 6.85 -15.77 -30.53
C MET A 1 5.73 -14.93 -29.88
N GLN A 2 4.99 -15.45 -28.90
CA GLN A 2 3.93 -14.71 -28.16
C GLN A 2 4.36 -13.42 -27.45
N MET A 3 5.58 -13.34 -26.88
CA MET A 3 6.08 -12.12 -26.23
C MET A 3 6.07 -10.91 -27.18
N LYS A 4 6.54 -11.09 -28.43
CA LYS A 4 6.63 -10.00 -29.40
C LYS A 4 5.27 -9.39 -29.76
N ILE A 5 4.20 -10.19 -29.78
CA ILE A 5 2.85 -9.70 -30.10
C ILE A 5 2.30 -8.83 -28.96
N LYS A 6 2.48 -9.25 -27.70
CA LYS A 6 2.03 -8.50 -26.52
C LYS A 6 2.78 -7.18 -26.38
N ASP A 7 4.08 -7.18 -26.65
CA ASP A 7 4.91 -5.97 -26.58
C ASP A 7 4.55 -5.00 -27.70
N PHE A 8 4.32 -5.49 -28.91
CA PHE A 8 3.86 -4.66 -30.04
C PHE A 8 2.46 -4.07 -29.79
N TYR A 9 1.54 -4.86 -29.23
CA TYR A 9 0.23 -4.36 -28.80
C TYR A 9 0.36 -3.27 -27.74
N ARG A 10 1.20 -3.46 -26.71
CA ARG A 10 1.44 -2.44 -25.68
C ARG A 10 2.04 -1.17 -26.28
N PHE A 11 2.98 -1.32 -27.22
CA PHE A 11 3.64 -0.19 -27.87
C PHE A 11 2.67 0.65 -28.72
N LEU A 12 1.77 0.01 -29.46
CA LEU A 12 0.83 0.72 -30.34
C LEU A 12 -0.47 1.17 -29.67
N ASN A 13 -0.88 0.52 -28.58
CA ASN A 13 -2.16 0.83 -27.96
C ASN A 13 -2.06 2.13 -27.13
N PRO A 14 -2.88 3.16 -27.43
CA PRO A 14 -2.82 4.47 -26.77
C PRO A 14 -3.14 4.44 -25.28
N LYS A 15 -3.67 3.32 -24.77
CA LYS A 15 -3.85 3.08 -23.32
C LYS A 15 -2.51 3.06 -22.57
N PHE A 16 -1.42 2.71 -23.23
CA PHE A 16 -0.09 2.69 -22.60
C PHE A 16 0.70 3.93 -23.00
N GLN A 17 1.46 4.45 -22.04
CA GLN A 17 2.44 5.50 -22.29
C GLN A 17 3.80 4.86 -22.56
N ASN A 18 4.42 5.21 -23.68
CA ASN A 18 5.76 4.78 -24.03
C ASN A 18 6.79 5.79 -23.52
N LEU A 19 7.92 5.28 -23.00
CA LEU A 19 9.07 6.09 -22.59
C LEU A 19 10.25 5.76 -23.48
N PHE A 20 10.73 6.74 -24.24
CA PHE A 20 11.94 6.64 -25.04
C PHE A 20 13.09 7.34 -24.32
N LEU A 21 14.16 6.60 -24.05
CA LEU A 21 15.33 7.11 -23.36
C LEU A 21 16.42 7.40 -24.39
N GLU A 22 17.09 8.54 -24.26
CA GLU A 22 18.20 8.94 -25.15
C GLU A 22 19.38 7.96 -25.09
N TYR A 23 19.56 7.31 -23.94
CA TYR A 23 20.58 6.30 -23.71
C TYR A 23 19.99 5.10 -22.98
N LYS A 24 20.67 3.95 -23.11
CA LYS A 24 20.27 2.72 -22.42
C LYS A 24 20.45 2.87 -20.92
N VAL A 25 19.42 2.54 -20.16
CA VAL A 25 19.47 2.47 -18.69
C VAL A 25 19.43 1.01 -18.26
N ASP A 26 20.35 0.62 -17.38
CA ASP A 26 20.38 -0.72 -16.78
C ASP A 26 19.47 -0.75 -15.54
N LEU A 27 18.22 -1.19 -15.74
CA LEU A 27 17.16 -1.24 -14.72
C LEU A 27 17.39 -2.40 -13.74
N LYS A 28 18.44 -2.33 -12.93
CA LYS A 28 18.77 -3.32 -11.90
C LYS A 28 18.74 -2.73 -10.49
N PRO A 29 18.36 -3.50 -9.46
CA PRO A 29 18.46 -3.06 -8.06
C PRO A 29 19.91 -2.70 -7.70
N ARG A 30 20.11 -1.62 -6.95
CA ARG A 30 21.43 -1.26 -6.40
C ARG A 30 21.80 -2.12 -5.18
N TYR A 31 20.80 -2.45 -4.35
CA TYR A 31 20.92 -3.18 -3.10
C TYR A 31 19.91 -4.33 -3.05
N GLY A 32 20.12 -5.31 -2.16
CA GLY A 32 19.22 -6.47 -1.98
C GLY A 32 19.23 -7.45 -3.15
N TYR A 33 18.31 -8.42 -3.15
CA TYR A 33 18.18 -9.46 -4.19
C TYR A 33 19.51 -10.18 -4.50
N GLY A 34 20.22 -10.61 -3.46
CA GLY A 34 21.55 -11.23 -3.56
C GLY A 34 22.73 -10.23 -3.53
N LYS A 35 22.47 -8.92 -3.48
CA LYS A 35 23.46 -7.86 -3.23
C LYS A 35 23.43 -7.41 -1.76
N PRO A 36 24.47 -6.70 -1.28
CA PRO A 36 24.45 -6.09 0.04
C PRO A 36 23.23 -5.17 0.25
N ALA A 37 22.79 -5.06 1.50
CA ALA A 37 21.78 -4.10 1.90
C ALA A 37 22.33 -2.65 1.85
N HIS A 38 21.43 -1.68 1.74
CA HIS A 38 21.78 -0.27 1.91
C HIS A 38 22.18 -0.03 3.37
N GLN A 39 23.43 0.37 3.61
CA GLN A 39 24.00 0.41 4.96
C GLN A 39 23.31 1.41 5.89
N ASP A 40 23.00 2.62 5.42
CA ASP A 40 22.35 3.63 6.28
C ASP A 40 20.91 3.24 6.64
N LEU A 41 20.13 2.75 5.67
CA LEU A 41 18.78 2.22 5.94
C LEU A 41 18.83 1.02 6.88
N LEU A 42 19.78 0.10 6.68
CA LEU A 42 19.96 -1.06 7.55
C LEU A 42 20.25 -0.60 8.99
N ARG A 43 21.11 0.41 9.19
CA ARG A 43 21.41 0.95 10.52
C ARG A 43 20.17 1.52 11.20
N ILE A 44 19.35 2.28 10.48
CA ILE A 44 18.11 2.89 10.99
C ILE A 44 17.10 1.80 11.39
N ILE A 45 16.91 0.79 10.53
CA ILE A 45 16.00 -0.33 10.79
C ILE A 45 16.52 -1.18 11.96
N ASP A 46 17.82 -1.47 11.99
CA ASP A 46 18.44 -2.30 13.03
C ASP A 46 18.32 -1.65 14.42
N ALA A 47 18.46 -0.32 14.51
CA ALA A 47 18.28 0.42 15.75
C ALA A 47 16.86 0.26 16.35
N ASN A 48 15.85 -0.05 15.53
CA ASN A 48 14.46 -0.19 15.94
C ASN A 48 13.96 -1.65 15.97
N ARG A 49 14.86 -2.64 15.84
CA ARG A 49 14.50 -4.08 15.80
C ARG A 49 13.59 -4.56 16.92
N ARG A 50 13.81 -4.07 18.14
CA ARG A 50 12.99 -4.45 19.29
C ARG A 50 11.54 -4.01 19.11
N GLN A 51 11.33 -2.76 18.67
CA GLN A 51 9.99 -2.22 18.43
C GLN A 51 9.25 -3.03 17.35
N TYR A 52 9.93 -3.37 16.25
CA TYR A 52 9.34 -4.21 15.20
C TYR A 52 8.99 -5.60 15.71
N LYS A 53 9.88 -6.23 16.49
CA LYS A 53 9.62 -7.54 17.10
C LYS A 53 8.41 -7.50 18.03
N ASP A 54 8.33 -6.47 18.87
CA ASP A 54 7.23 -6.31 19.83
C ASP A 54 5.90 -6.11 19.08
N LEU A 55 5.89 -5.30 18.02
CA LEU A 55 4.73 -5.12 17.15
C LEU A 55 4.32 -6.43 16.45
N LEU A 56 5.27 -7.19 15.91
CA LEU A 56 4.99 -8.49 15.28
C LEU A 56 4.41 -9.50 16.29
N ASN A 57 4.89 -9.49 17.53
CA ASN A 57 4.35 -10.36 18.57
C ASN A 57 2.89 -10.05 18.90
N LYS A 58 2.45 -8.78 18.79
CA LYS A 58 1.05 -8.40 18.99
C LYS A 58 0.11 -9.07 17.99
N ALA A 59 0.59 -9.44 16.81
CA ALA A 59 -0.22 -10.17 15.83
C ALA A 59 -0.77 -11.49 16.38
N LEU A 60 -0.07 -12.12 17.34
CA LEU A 60 -0.53 -13.36 17.98
C LEU A 60 -1.83 -13.18 18.77
N ALA A 61 -2.10 -11.98 19.29
CA ALA A 61 -3.37 -11.67 19.97
C ALA A 61 -4.55 -11.64 19.01
N TYR A 62 -4.30 -11.44 17.72
CA TYR A 62 -5.31 -11.30 16.67
C TYR A 62 -5.39 -12.52 15.73
N LYS A 63 -4.63 -13.58 16.00
CA LYS A 63 -4.50 -14.75 15.11
C LYS A 63 -5.84 -15.37 14.74
N GLU A 64 -6.77 -15.48 15.68
CA GLU A 64 -8.07 -16.14 15.44
C GLU A 64 -8.88 -15.35 14.41
N ALA A 65 -8.92 -14.02 14.53
CA ALA A 65 -9.62 -13.14 13.58
C ALA A 65 -8.94 -13.10 12.20
N ILE A 66 -7.61 -13.23 12.18
CA ILE A 66 -6.83 -13.30 10.94
C ILE A 66 -7.05 -14.64 10.24
N TRP A 67 -7.10 -15.75 10.98
CA TRP A 67 -7.34 -17.09 10.44
C TRP A 67 -8.71 -17.25 9.78
N THR A 68 -9.69 -16.40 10.08
CA THR A 68 -10.99 -16.40 9.38
C THR A 68 -10.90 -15.89 7.95
N ILE A 69 -9.80 -15.25 7.55
CA ILE A 69 -9.59 -14.80 6.17
C ILE A 69 -9.52 -16.04 5.28
N ARG A 70 -10.33 -16.07 4.22
CA ARG A 70 -10.42 -17.20 3.29
C ARG A 70 -9.44 -17.02 2.14
N ASP A 71 -9.08 -18.13 1.50
CA ASP A 71 -8.33 -18.11 0.25
C ASP A 71 -9.14 -17.42 -0.86
N SER A 72 -8.47 -16.72 -1.77
CA SER A 72 -9.11 -15.99 -2.87
C SER A 72 -9.97 -16.85 -3.79
N ASN A 73 -9.72 -18.16 -3.87
CA ASN A 73 -10.52 -19.08 -4.67
C ASN A 73 -11.87 -19.44 -4.02
N ASN A 74 -12.05 -19.14 -2.74
CA ASN A 74 -13.20 -19.60 -1.93
C ASN A 74 -14.10 -18.46 -1.42
N GLU A 75 -13.60 -17.23 -1.41
CA GLU A 75 -14.37 -16.07 -0.97
C GLU A 75 -15.12 -15.45 -2.14
N THR A 76 -16.42 -15.22 -1.95
CA THR A 76 -17.30 -14.63 -2.96
C THR A 76 -17.69 -13.20 -2.62
N ASP A 77 -17.51 -12.78 -1.37
CA ASP A 77 -17.78 -11.43 -0.92
C ASP A 77 -16.61 -10.50 -1.30
N SER A 78 -16.86 -9.59 -2.24
CA SER A 78 -15.84 -8.66 -2.73
C SER A 78 -15.35 -7.69 -1.66
N SER A 79 -16.09 -7.48 -0.57
CA SER A 79 -15.69 -6.61 0.55
C SER A 79 -14.62 -7.23 1.46
N LYS A 80 -14.48 -8.56 1.44
CA LYS A 80 -13.58 -9.28 2.36
C LYS A 80 -12.16 -9.39 1.81
N PRO A 81 -11.14 -9.25 2.68
CA PRO A 81 -9.77 -9.57 2.29
C PRO A 81 -9.63 -11.08 2.08
N THR A 82 -8.66 -11.48 1.26
CA THR A 82 -8.39 -12.89 0.96
C THR A 82 -6.90 -13.19 0.96
N TRP A 83 -6.54 -14.41 1.34
CA TRP A 83 -5.19 -14.94 1.15
C TRP A 83 -4.94 -15.21 -0.34
N ASN A 84 -3.66 -15.19 -0.72
CA ASN A 84 -3.20 -15.58 -2.07
C ASN A 84 -3.84 -14.79 -3.23
N ASN A 85 -4.27 -13.55 -2.98
CA ASN A 85 -4.92 -12.68 -3.97
C ASN A 85 -3.96 -12.16 -5.07
N GLY A 86 -2.66 -12.42 -4.98
CA GLY A 86 -1.66 -12.05 -5.98
C GLY A 86 -1.20 -10.58 -5.98
N PHE A 87 -1.80 -9.73 -5.14
CA PHE A 87 -1.48 -8.30 -5.04
C PHE A 87 -0.91 -7.93 -3.67
N LEU A 88 -1.51 -8.42 -2.58
CA LEU A 88 -1.11 -8.13 -1.20
C LEU A 88 -0.56 -9.40 -0.53
N PRO A 89 0.75 -9.47 -0.24
CA PRO A 89 1.38 -10.57 0.49
C PRO A 89 0.74 -10.85 1.85
N GLY A 90 0.80 -12.10 2.30
CA GLY A 90 0.14 -12.52 3.54
C GLY A 90 0.68 -11.85 4.81
N LEU A 91 1.98 -11.58 4.88
CA LEU A 91 2.54 -10.86 6.01
C LEU A 91 2.10 -9.38 6.05
N ASP A 92 1.79 -8.79 4.90
CA ASP A 92 1.29 -7.42 4.82
C ASP A 92 -0.16 -7.36 5.32
N ILE A 93 -0.98 -8.39 4.99
CA ILE A 93 -2.32 -8.56 5.58
C ILE A 93 -2.23 -8.61 7.12
N ILE A 94 -1.33 -9.44 7.65
CA ILE A 94 -1.12 -9.56 9.10
C ILE A 94 -0.67 -8.23 9.70
N GLY A 95 0.28 -7.56 9.06
CA GLY A 95 0.83 -6.27 9.50
C GLY A 95 -0.23 -5.18 9.57
N ILE A 96 -0.98 -4.95 8.47
CA ILE A 96 -2.04 -3.94 8.40
C ILE A 96 -3.10 -4.21 9.47
N TYR A 97 -3.60 -5.45 9.56
CA TYR A 97 -4.62 -5.81 10.55
C TYR A 97 -4.12 -5.55 11.99
N THR A 98 -2.88 -5.94 12.29
CA THR A 98 -2.28 -5.80 13.62
C THR A 98 -2.07 -4.33 13.98
N ILE A 99 -1.51 -3.52 13.07
CA ILE A 99 -1.25 -2.09 13.32
C ILE A 99 -2.55 -1.35 13.58
N ILE A 100 -3.59 -1.56 12.77
CA ILE A 100 -4.90 -0.91 12.97
C ILE A 100 -5.53 -1.35 14.29
N SER A 101 -5.48 -2.65 14.60
CA SER A 101 -6.08 -3.18 15.82
C SER A 101 -5.38 -2.72 17.10
N GLU A 102 -4.06 -2.51 17.03
CA GLU A 102 -3.25 -2.06 18.16
C GLU A 102 -3.37 -0.56 18.39
N PHE A 103 -3.14 0.24 17.35
CA PHE A 103 -3.05 1.70 17.47
C PHE A 103 -4.40 2.39 17.40
N LYS A 104 -5.45 1.71 16.89
CA LYS A 104 -6.83 2.19 16.84
C LYS A 104 -6.93 3.61 16.27
N PRO A 105 -6.38 3.85 15.05
CA PRO A 105 -6.38 5.17 14.43
C PRO A 105 -7.78 5.75 14.33
N LYS A 106 -7.88 7.08 14.37
CA LYS A 106 -9.11 7.77 13.98
C LYS A 106 -9.20 7.89 12.46
N LYS A 107 -8.06 7.95 11.77
CA LYS A 107 -7.96 8.04 10.31
C LYS A 107 -6.98 7.03 9.73
N TYR A 108 -7.43 6.35 8.69
CA TYR A 108 -6.62 5.54 7.79
C TYR A 108 -6.69 6.14 6.39
N ILE A 109 -5.64 6.87 6.00
CA ILE A 109 -5.50 7.47 4.68
C ILE A 109 -4.65 6.54 3.82
N GLU A 110 -5.18 6.12 2.68
CA GLU A 110 -4.51 5.18 1.79
C GLU A 110 -4.29 5.76 0.41
N ILE A 111 -3.04 5.70 -0.06
CA ILE A 111 -2.63 6.10 -1.41
C ILE A 111 -2.35 4.83 -2.22
N GLY A 112 -3.18 4.60 -3.25
CA GLY A 112 -3.22 3.33 -3.97
C GLY A 112 -4.03 2.29 -3.18
N SER A 113 -5.30 2.16 -3.53
CA SER A 113 -6.29 1.40 -2.75
C SER A 113 -6.66 0.09 -3.44
N GLY A 114 -7.04 -0.91 -2.64
CA GLY A 114 -7.28 -2.26 -3.15
C GLY A 114 -7.45 -3.30 -2.05
N ASN A 115 -6.64 -4.37 -2.09
CA ASN A 115 -6.78 -5.45 -1.12
C ASN A 115 -6.42 -5.03 0.32
N SER A 116 -5.50 -4.08 0.48
CA SER A 116 -5.15 -3.46 1.77
C SER A 116 -6.34 -2.73 2.40
N THR A 117 -7.15 -2.03 1.60
CA THR A 117 -8.40 -1.38 2.04
C THR A 117 -9.35 -2.38 2.67
N LYS A 118 -9.49 -3.58 2.10
CA LYS A 118 -10.35 -4.65 2.65
C LYS A 118 -9.85 -5.14 3.99
N VAL A 119 -8.53 -5.22 4.18
CA VAL A 119 -7.91 -5.59 5.46
C VAL A 119 -8.18 -4.50 6.50
N ALA A 120 -8.00 -3.23 6.13
CA ALA A 120 -8.29 -2.09 7.00
C ALA A 120 -9.77 -2.05 7.41
N PHE A 121 -10.69 -2.28 6.47
CA PHE A 121 -12.11 -2.38 6.73
C PHE A 121 -12.45 -3.55 7.66
N LYS A 122 -11.89 -4.74 7.43
CA LYS A 122 -12.06 -5.89 8.35
C LYS A 122 -11.61 -5.54 9.76
N ALA A 123 -10.45 -4.92 9.93
CA ALA A 123 -9.94 -4.52 11.24
C ALA A 123 -10.85 -3.49 11.93
N LYS A 124 -11.35 -2.49 11.19
CA LYS A 124 -12.35 -1.51 11.66
C LYS A 124 -13.58 -2.18 12.24
N ILE A 125 -14.15 -3.16 11.51
CA ILE A 125 -15.36 -3.86 11.92
C ILE A 125 -15.10 -4.79 13.12
N ASP A 126 -14.09 -5.64 13.04
CA ASP A 126 -13.78 -6.62 14.09
C ASP A 126 -13.47 -5.93 15.43
N GLN A 127 -12.75 -4.80 15.39
CA GLN A 127 -12.33 -4.06 16.57
C GLN A 127 -13.31 -2.93 16.96
N LYS A 128 -14.45 -2.81 16.25
CA LYS A 128 -15.50 -1.79 16.48
C LYS A 128 -14.94 -0.36 16.56
N LEU A 129 -14.03 -0.03 15.64
CA LEU A 129 -13.34 1.25 15.63
C LEU A 129 -14.22 2.34 15.03
N ASN A 130 -14.21 3.52 15.64
CA ASN A 130 -14.68 4.76 15.02
C ASN A 130 -13.57 5.36 14.15
N MET A 131 -13.16 4.61 13.13
CA MET A 131 -12.06 4.94 12.22
C MET A 131 -12.62 5.36 10.86
N GLU A 132 -12.16 6.48 10.33
CA GLU A 132 -12.45 6.93 8.96
C GLU A 132 -11.44 6.31 7.98
N ILE A 133 -11.92 5.67 6.93
CA ILE A 133 -11.12 5.12 5.82
C ILE A 133 -11.21 6.08 4.64
N ILE A 134 -10.07 6.65 4.24
CA ILE A 134 -9.95 7.60 3.15
C ILE A 134 -9.11 6.97 2.04
N SER A 135 -9.72 6.71 0.88
CA SER A 135 -9.06 6.14 -0.31
C SER A 135 -8.67 7.23 -1.30
N ILE A 136 -7.40 7.29 -1.66
CA ILE A 136 -6.86 8.14 -2.73
C ILE A 136 -6.30 7.23 -3.83
N ASP A 137 -7.09 7.06 -4.90
CA ASP A 137 -6.69 6.25 -6.04
C ASP A 137 -7.52 6.64 -7.27
N PRO A 138 -6.91 7.03 -8.40
CA PRO A 138 -7.64 7.38 -9.60
C PRO A 138 -8.41 6.19 -10.21
N LYS A 139 -7.93 4.96 -9.99
CA LYS A 139 -8.50 3.75 -10.60
C LYS A 139 -8.08 2.49 -9.81
N PRO A 140 -8.73 2.20 -8.67
CA PRO A 140 -8.43 1.01 -7.90
C PRO A 140 -8.73 -0.25 -8.70
N ARG A 141 -8.01 -1.34 -8.38
CA ARG A 141 -8.17 -2.64 -9.05
C ARG A 141 -9.22 -3.55 -8.39
N ALA A 142 -9.73 -3.13 -7.24
CA ALA A 142 -10.78 -3.82 -6.50
C ALA A 142 -11.93 -2.85 -6.22
N GLU A 143 -13.15 -3.40 -6.09
CA GLU A 143 -14.32 -2.65 -5.68
C GLU A 143 -14.21 -2.36 -4.17
N ILE A 144 -13.79 -1.13 -3.84
CA ILE A 144 -13.52 -0.70 -2.45
C ILE A 144 -14.29 0.56 -2.04
N ASP A 145 -15.03 1.16 -2.97
CA ASP A 145 -15.74 2.45 -2.75
C ASP A 145 -16.73 2.37 -1.61
N ASN A 146 -17.39 1.22 -1.44
CA ASN A 146 -18.33 0.97 -0.35
C ASN A 146 -17.64 0.68 1.00
N LEU A 147 -16.32 0.50 1.03
CA LEU A 147 -15.55 0.23 2.25
C LEU A 147 -14.89 1.49 2.80
N ALA A 148 -14.70 2.51 1.97
CA ALA A 148 -14.13 3.79 2.35
C ALA A 148 -15.23 4.79 2.72
N ASP A 149 -15.01 5.55 3.79
CA ASP A 149 -15.90 6.63 4.19
C ASP A 149 -15.72 7.86 3.26
N LYS A 150 -14.52 8.04 2.69
CA LYS A 150 -14.20 9.08 1.71
C LYS A 150 -13.38 8.51 0.55
N VAL A 151 -13.77 8.85 -0.67
CA VAL A 151 -13.15 8.38 -1.91
C VAL A 151 -12.68 9.55 -2.77
N ILE A 152 -11.39 9.57 -3.11
CA ILE A 152 -10.74 10.60 -3.94
C ILE A 152 -10.20 9.92 -5.21
N ARG A 153 -10.91 10.09 -6.34
CA ARG A 153 -10.57 9.51 -7.65
C ARG A 153 -9.66 10.42 -8.47
N VAL A 154 -8.49 10.73 -7.91
CA VAL A 154 -7.47 11.60 -8.53
C VAL A 154 -6.08 10.97 -8.35
N PRO A 155 -5.16 11.07 -9.33
CA PRO A 155 -3.76 10.69 -9.13
C PRO A 155 -3.17 11.43 -7.93
N PHE A 156 -2.40 10.75 -7.08
CA PHE A 156 -1.96 11.32 -5.80
C PHE A 156 -1.17 12.62 -5.99
N GLU A 157 -0.31 12.69 -7.01
CA GLU A 157 0.45 13.87 -7.39
C GLU A 157 -0.38 15.11 -7.71
N ASN A 158 -1.68 14.95 -7.98
CA ASN A 158 -2.62 16.01 -8.31
C ASN A 158 -3.63 16.29 -7.18
N THR A 159 -3.44 15.71 -5.99
CA THR A 159 -4.33 15.92 -4.85
C THR A 159 -3.96 17.15 -4.03
N ASP A 160 -4.92 17.65 -3.24
CA ASP A 160 -4.60 18.63 -2.20
C ASP A 160 -3.89 17.94 -1.04
N PHE A 161 -2.60 18.25 -0.87
CA PHE A 161 -1.78 17.70 0.21
C PHE A 161 -2.20 18.20 1.59
N SER A 162 -3.12 19.16 1.72
CA SER A 162 -3.65 19.57 3.03
C SER A 162 -4.27 18.41 3.81
N ILE A 163 -4.72 17.34 3.13
CA ILE A 163 -5.31 16.15 3.74
C ILE A 163 -4.35 15.44 4.70
N ILE A 164 -3.04 15.51 4.48
CA ILE A 164 -2.05 14.92 5.41
C ILE A 164 -1.89 15.73 6.69
N ASN A 165 -2.25 17.02 6.70
CA ASN A 165 -2.21 17.84 7.91
C ASN A 165 -3.27 17.40 8.93
N GLU A 166 -4.29 16.68 8.45
CA GLU A 166 -5.35 16.11 9.28
C GLU A 166 -4.90 14.89 10.10
N LEU A 167 -3.73 14.32 9.80
CA LEU A 167 -3.15 13.21 10.56
C LEU A 167 -2.74 13.68 11.97
N ASN A 168 -3.13 12.88 12.96
CA ASN A 168 -2.76 13.02 14.36
C ASN A 168 -1.98 11.79 14.83
N GLU A 169 -1.55 11.82 16.09
CA GLU A 169 -0.91 10.67 16.73
C GLU A 169 -1.76 9.40 16.55
N ASN A 170 -1.09 8.30 16.20
CA ASN A 170 -1.66 6.99 15.89
C ASN A 170 -2.51 6.89 14.61
N ASP A 171 -2.80 7.99 13.91
CA ASP A 171 -3.40 7.92 12.57
C ASP A 171 -2.42 7.31 11.56
N ILE A 172 -2.95 6.69 10.51
CA ILE A 172 -2.14 5.93 9.54
C ILE A 172 -2.23 6.58 8.17
N LEU A 173 -1.06 6.86 7.59
CA LEU A 173 -0.89 7.06 6.15
C LEU A 173 -0.29 5.79 5.55
N PHE A 174 -1.08 5.05 4.77
CA PHE A 174 -0.64 3.86 4.06
C PHE A 174 -0.34 4.19 2.59
N VAL A 175 0.85 3.80 2.12
CA VAL A 175 1.33 4.13 0.77
C VAL A 175 1.63 2.87 -0.01
N ASP A 176 0.75 2.52 -0.95
CA ASP A 176 0.87 1.40 -1.90
C ASP A 176 0.61 1.88 -3.33
N ASN A 177 1.39 2.88 -3.73
CA ASN A 177 1.18 3.66 -4.94
C ASN A 177 1.77 2.97 -6.19
N SER A 178 2.08 3.71 -7.27
CA SER A 178 2.52 3.13 -8.54
C SER A 178 3.86 2.36 -8.50
N HIS A 179 4.64 2.48 -7.41
CA HIS A 179 5.99 1.93 -7.24
C HIS A 179 7.00 2.41 -8.30
N ARG A 180 6.81 3.61 -8.85
CA ARG A 180 7.68 4.19 -9.88
C ARG A 180 8.12 5.57 -9.48
N ILE A 181 9.42 5.83 -9.55
CA ILE A 181 10.00 7.15 -9.36
C ILE A 181 10.29 7.75 -10.74
N LEU A 182 9.42 8.66 -11.19
CA LEU A 182 9.55 9.46 -12.40
C LEU A 182 9.31 10.94 -12.02
N PRO A 183 9.72 11.91 -12.85
CA PRO A 183 9.30 13.30 -12.65
C PRO A 183 7.78 13.38 -12.47
N ASN A 184 7.34 14.01 -11.39
CA ASN A 184 5.92 14.17 -11.05
C ASN A 184 5.15 12.86 -10.79
N SER A 185 5.80 11.75 -10.45
CA SER A 185 5.06 10.54 -10.02
C SER A 185 4.63 10.63 -8.56
N ASP A 186 3.55 9.91 -8.23
CA ASP A 186 3.06 9.71 -6.86
C ASP A 186 4.16 9.34 -5.84
N SER A 187 5.07 8.44 -6.18
CA SER A 187 6.21 8.07 -5.33
C SER A 187 7.16 9.24 -5.13
N MET A 188 7.49 9.98 -6.19
CA MET A 188 8.37 11.15 -6.08
C MET A 188 7.75 12.24 -5.20
N VAL A 189 6.48 12.55 -5.43
CA VAL A 189 5.71 13.50 -4.61
C VAL A 189 5.67 13.06 -3.15
N PHE A 190 5.41 11.79 -2.87
CA PHE A 190 5.42 11.30 -1.50
C PHE A 190 6.76 11.57 -0.80
N TYR A 191 7.88 11.16 -1.40
CA TYR A 191 9.18 11.31 -0.75
C TYR A 191 9.64 12.76 -0.61
N LEU A 192 9.33 13.63 -1.58
CA LEU A 192 9.83 15.00 -1.60
C LEU A 192 8.88 16.00 -0.92
N GLU A 193 7.57 15.80 -0.99
CA GLU A 193 6.57 16.77 -0.53
C GLU A 193 5.81 16.34 0.71
N ILE A 194 5.66 15.02 0.95
CA ILE A 194 4.78 14.49 2.00
C ILE A 194 5.59 14.01 3.19
N LEU A 195 6.54 13.10 2.96
CA LEU A 195 7.37 12.52 4.01
C LEU A 195 8.05 13.57 4.91
N PRO A 196 8.59 14.70 4.40
CA PRO A 196 9.19 15.73 5.25
C PRO A 196 8.19 16.53 6.09
N LYS A 197 6.89 16.47 5.78
CA LYS A 197 5.81 17.21 6.46
C LYS A 197 5.02 16.33 7.45
N LEU A 198 5.31 15.02 7.51
CA LEU A 198 4.71 14.14 8.50
C LEU A 198 5.17 14.53 9.91
N LYS A 199 4.23 14.54 10.85
CA LYS A 199 4.43 14.93 12.26
C LYS A 199 5.06 13.79 13.07
#